data_AF-A0AAD8NAZ8-F1
#
_entry.id   AF-A0AAD8NAZ8-F1
#
_cell.length_a   1.000
_cell.length_b   1.000
_cell.length_c   1.000
_cell.angle_alpha   90.00
_cell.angle_beta   90.00
_cell.angle_gamma   90.00
#
_symmetry.space_group_name_H-M   'P 1'
#
loop_
_entity.id
_entity.type
_entity.pdbx_description
1 polymer ?
#
loop_
_entity_poly.entity_id
_entity_poly.type
_entity_poly.pdbx_seq_one_letter_code
_entity_poly.pdbx_strand_id
1 'polypeptide(L)'
;MVYNRDVEINMFPKRMWVTVSDDFDYTKILNQMVVSLTSKPCMLESTEGLINSLKMNLKGETFLLVLDDVWNEKPDVWDNLRNSLLAVDGARGSKILVTTRNQEVIDAIRCSVSHRVEKNIRGR
;
A
#
# COMPACT_ATOMS: atom_id res chain seq x y z
N MET A 1 0.31 19.24 -6.11
CA MET A 1 1.37 18.80 -5.18
C MET A 1 2.53 18.29 -6.01
N VAL A 2 3.67 18.96 -5.93
CA VAL A 2 4.89 18.54 -6.62
C VAL A 2 5.49 17.43 -5.75
N TYR A 3 5.27 16.18 -6.14
CA TYR A 3 5.98 15.03 -5.57
C TYR A 3 7.45 15.20 -5.95
N ASN A 4 8.28 15.57 -5.00
CA ASN A 4 9.66 15.99 -5.25
C ASN A 4 10.50 14.70 -5.46
N ARG A 5 10.49 14.20 -6.70
CA ARG A 5 10.93 12.84 -7.07
C ARG A 5 12.32 12.49 -6.54
N ASP A 6 13.31 13.35 -6.59
CA ASP A 6 14.69 12.92 -6.36
C ASP A 6 15.08 12.62 -4.90
N VAL A 7 14.48 13.30 -3.90
CA VAL A 7 14.84 13.09 -2.49
C VAL A 7 14.04 11.95 -1.86
N GLU A 8 12.75 11.83 -2.23
CA GLU A 8 11.86 10.79 -1.70
C GLU A 8 12.12 9.42 -2.32
N ILE A 9 12.61 9.36 -3.58
CA ILE A 9 12.95 8.09 -4.24
C ILE A 9 14.13 7.38 -3.53
N ASN A 10 15.11 8.12 -3.03
CA ASN A 10 16.25 7.53 -2.33
C ASN A 10 15.94 7.08 -0.89
N MET A 11 14.85 7.57 -0.29
CA MET A 11 14.44 7.15 1.06
C MET A 11 13.74 5.78 1.08
N PHE A 12 13.17 5.36 -0.06
CA PHE A 12 12.40 4.13 -0.18
C PHE A 12 12.90 3.31 -1.39
N PRO A 13 13.96 2.50 -1.21
CA PRO A 13 14.48 1.65 -2.28
C PRO A 13 13.44 0.65 -2.79
N LYS A 14 12.51 0.21 -1.92
CA LYS A 14 11.39 -0.64 -2.28
C LYS A 14 10.10 0.17 -2.34
N ARG A 15 9.42 0.12 -3.47
CA ARG A 15 8.14 0.81 -3.70
C ARG A 15 7.14 -0.18 -4.28
N MET A 16 5.93 -0.15 -3.75
CA MET A 16 4.82 -0.98 -4.20
C MET A 16 3.63 -0.07 -4.47
N TRP A 17 3.04 -0.20 -5.65
CA TRP A 17 1.82 0.50 -6.04
C TRP A 17 0.72 -0.52 -6.26
N VAL A 18 -0.37 -0.35 -5.52
CA VAL A 18 -1.54 -1.23 -5.55
C VAL A 18 -2.75 -0.35 -5.82
N THR A 19 -3.49 -0.68 -6.87
CA THR A 19 -4.74 0.01 -7.18
C THR A 19 -5.87 -0.84 -6.64
N VAL A 20 -6.63 -0.28 -5.71
CA VAL A 20 -7.70 -1.02 -5.06
C VAL A 20 -9.01 -0.78 -5.82
N SER A 21 -9.49 -1.82 -6.49
CA SER A 21 -10.83 -1.81 -7.09
C SER A 21 -11.92 -1.87 -6.01
N ASP A 22 -13.16 -1.62 -6.42
CA ASP A 22 -14.37 -1.67 -5.57
C ASP A 22 -14.45 -2.93 -4.68
N ASP A 23 -14.02 -4.07 -5.22
CA ASP A 23 -13.84 -5.32 -4.48
C ASP A 23 -12.49 -5.31 -3.73
N PHE A 24 -12.49 -4.80 -2.50
CA PHE A 24 -11.33 -4.79 -1.59
C PHE A 24 -11.05 -6.22 -1.10
N ASP A 25 -10.42 -7.01 -1.97
CA ASP A 25 -9.98 -8.38 -1.71
C ASP A 25 -8.54 -8.37 -1.19
N TYR A 26 -8.40 -8.78 0.07
CA TYR A 26 -7.13 -8.86 0.78
C TYR A 26 -6.07 -9.70 0.06
N THR A 27 -6.46 -10.84 -0.51
CA THR A 27 -5.53 -11.73 -1.22
C THR A 27 -5.08 -11.09 -2.53
N LYS A 28 -6.00 -10.43 -3.26
CA LYS A 28 -5.65 -9.67 -4.47
C LYS A 28 -4.68 -8.52 -4.15
N ILE A 29 -4.89 -7.82 -3.03
CA ILE A 29 -3.98 -6.74 -2.59
C ILE A 29 -2.57 -7.29 -2.37
N LEU A 30 -2.43 -8.36 -1.59
CA LEU A 30 -1.12 -8.97 -1.34
C LEU A 30 -0.46 -9.46 -2.63
N ASN A 31 -1.23 -10.02 -3.55
CA ASN A 31 -0.74 -10.45 -4.86
C ASN A 31 -0.20 -9.26 -5.67
N GLN A 32 -0.98 -8.18 -5.78
CA GLN A 32 -0.53 -6.95 -6.45
C GLN A 32 0.72 -6.35 -5.80
N MET A 33 0.85 -6.41 -4.46
CA MET A 33 2.07 -5.98 -3.78
C MET A 33 3.29 -6.80 -4.25
N VAL A 34 3.17 -8.13 -4.28
CA VAL A 34 4.27 -9.01 -4.74
C VAL A 34 4.61 -8.74 -6.20
N VAL A 35 3.61 -8.58 -7.07
CA VAL A 35 3.82 -8.25 -8.49
C VAL A 35 4.52 -6.89 -8.62
N SER A 36 4.07 -5.87 -7.88
CA SER A 36 4.67 -4.53 -7.91
C SER A 36 6.13 -4.55 -7.41
N LEU A 37 6.40 -5.34 -6.37
CA LEU A 37 7.73 -5.45 -5.77
C LEU A 37 8.74 -6.22 -6.63
N THR A 38 8.29 -7.30 -7.28
CA THR A 38 9.15 -8.21 -8.04
C THR A 38 9.14 -7.94 -9.54
N SER A 39 8.18 -7.14 -10.02
CA SER A 39 7.89 -6.93 -11.45
C SER A 39 7.66 -8.24 -12.22
N LYS A 40 7.17 -9.28 -11.53
CA LYS A 40 6.92 -10.61 -12.09
C LYS A 40 5.49 -11.05 -11.77
N PRO A 41 4.86 -11.88 -12.64
CA PRO A 41 3.57 -12.45 -12.32
C PRO A 41 3.68 -13.31 -11.06
N CYS A 42 2.74 -13.12 -10.13
CA CYS A 42 2.70 -13.87 -8.89
C CYS A 42 1.90 -15.17 -9.11
N MET A 43 2.56 -16.32 -8.94
CA MET A 43 1.94 -17.64 -9.03
C MET A 43 1.47 -18.16 -7.66
N LEU A 44 1.53 -17.32 -6.62
CA LEU A 44 1.15 -17.70 -5.27
C LEU A 44 -0.35 -17.46 -5.06
N GLU A 45 -1.07 -18.52 -4.72
CA GLU A 45 -2.50 -18.47 -4.42
C GLU A 45 -2.79 -18.42 -2.91
N SER A 46 -1.85 -18.88 -2.07
CA SER A 46 -1.98 -18.81 -0.62
C SER A 46 -1.48 -17.49 -0.05
N THR A 47 -2.30 -16.90 0.82
CA THR A 47 -1.99 -15.72 1.62
C THR A 47 -0.66 -15.84 2.37
N GLU A 48 -0.39 -17.00 2.97
CA GLU A 48 0.86 -17.22 3.72
C GLU A 48 2.08 -17.16 2.80
N GLY A 49 1.96 -17.73 1.60
CA GLY A 49 2.99 -17.65 0.57
C GLY A 49 3.27 -16.22 0.14
N LEU A 50 2.22 -15.43 -0.06
CA LEU A 50 2.32 -14.01 -0.41
C LEU A 50 3.04 -13.21 0.69
N ILE A 51 2.63 -13.38 1.95
CA ILE A 51 3.25 -12.71 3.10
C ILE A 51 4.72 -13.11 3.21
N ASN A 52 5.06 -14.40 3.04
CA ASN A 52 6.43 -14.86 3.11
C ASN A 52 7.30 -14.29 1.97
N SER A 53 6.75 -14.19 0.76
CA SER A 53 7.43 -13.54 -0.37
C SER A 53 7.70 -12.06 -0.09
N LEU A 54 6.72 -11.33 0.43
CA LEU A 54 6.88 -9.93 0.84
C LEU A 54 7.94 -9.81 1.93
N LYS A 55 7.89 -10.67 2.95
CA LYS A 55 8.87 -10.70 4.04
C LYS A 55 10.29 -10.90 3.52
N MET A 56 10.52 -11.87 2.62
CA MET A 56 11.85 -12.10 2.05
C MET A 56 12.41 -10.90 1.30
N ASN A 57 11.56 -10.08 0.68
CA ASN A 57 11.99 -8.94 -0.13
C ASN A 57 12.04 -7.61 0.65
N LEU A 58 11.32 -7.51 1.78
CA LEU A 58 11.17 -6.28 2.55
C LEU A 58 11.85 -6.32 3.92
N LYS A 59 12.23 -7.51 4.42
CA LYS A 59 12.85 -7.65 5.73
C LYS A 59 14.12 -6.82 5.84
N GLY A 60 14.15 -5.91 6.81
CA GLY A 60 15.29 -5.02 7.04
C GLY A 60 15.45 -3.88 6.02
N GLU A 61 14.54 -3.74 5.06
CA GLU A 61 14.55 -2.67 4.05
C GLU A 61 13.49 -1.62 4.36
N THR A 62 13.74 -0.36 4.03
CA THR A 62 12.70 0.68 4.05
C THR A 62 11.84 0.59 2.80
N PHE A 63 10.53 0.61 2.97
CA PHE A 63 9.61 0.55 1.84
C PHE A 63 8.50 1.60 1.91
N LEU A 64 7.98 1.93 0.73
CA LEU A 64 6.77 2.71 0.56
C LEU A 64 5.71 1.86 -0.13
N LEU A 65 4.59 1.64 0.55
CA LEU A 65 3.40 1.05 -0.04
C LEU A 65 2.41 2.18 -0.38
N VAL A 66 1.97 2.25 -1.63
CA VAL A 66 0.91 3.15 -2.08
C VAL A 66 -0.33 2.34 -2.40
N LEU A 67 -1.41 2.59 -1.66
CA LEU A 67 -2.76 2.04 -1.90
C LEU A 67 -3.59 3.15 -2.54
N ASP A 68 -3.75 3.09 -3.86
CA ASP A 68 -4.44 4.11 -4.64
C ASP A 68 -5.92 3.78 -4.85
N ASP A 69 -6.77 4.81 -4.72
CA ASP A 69 -8.21 4.77 -4.97
C ASP A 69 -8.99 3.79 -4.07
N VAL A 70 -8.72 3.78 -2.76
CA VAL A 70 -9.47 2.93 -1.81
C VAL A 70 -10.89 3.45 -1.62
N TRP A 71 -11.89 2.58 -1.84
CA TRP A 71 -13.31 2.87 -1.59
C TRP A 71 -13.90 2.14 -0.38
N ASN A 72 -13.22 1.11 0.14
CA ASN A 72 -13.81 0.18 1.10
C ASN A 72 -13.54 0.58 2.57
N GLU A 73 -14.62 0.62 3.34
CA GLU A 73 -14.66 1.03 4.75
C GLU A 73 -14.53 -0.14 5.74
N LYS A 74 -14.41 -1.39 5.27
CA LYS A 74 -14.40 -2.57 6.16
C LYS A 74 -13.14 -2.57 7.05
N PRO A 75 -13.27 -2.37 8.37
CA PRO A 75 -12.14 -2.27 9.28
C PRO A 75 -11.34 -3.57 9.36
N ASP A 76 -12.02 -4.72 9.33
CA ASP A 76 -11.40 -6.04 9.50
C ASP A 76 -10.35 -6.33 8.42
N VAL A 77 -10.58 -5.85 7.19
CA VAL A 77 -9.65 -6.08 6.08
C VAL A 77 -8.42 -5.18 6.21
N TRP A 78 -8.60 -3.97 6.73
CA TRP A 78 -7.50 -3.08 7.07
C TRP A 78 -6.65 -3.60 8.22
N ASP A 79 -7.28 -4.17 9.25
CA ASP A 79 -6.57 -4.81 10.36
C ASP A 79 -5.77 -6.03 9.87
N ASN A 80 -6.33 -6.86 8.99
CA ASN A 80 -5.61 -7.97 8.38
C ASN A 80 -4.40 -7.50 7.54
N LEU A 81 -4.59 -6.48 6.71
CA LEU A 81 -3.50 -5.89 5.93
C LEU A 81 -2.41 -5.32 6.83
N ARG A 82 -2.80 -4.61 7.90
CA ARG A 82 -1.87 -4.05 8.89
C ARG A 82 -1.09 -5.14 9.61
N ASN A 83 -1.76 -6.21 10.05
CA ASN A 83 -1.11 -7.35 10.69
C ASN A 83 -0.08 -8.01 9.78
N SER A 84 -0.40 -8.16 8.49
CA SER A 84 0.54 -8.70 7.50
C SER A 84 1.72 -7.77 7.23
N LEU A 85 1.49 -6.46 7.19
CA LEU A 85 2.56 -5.47 7.06
C LEU A 85 3.46 -5.40 8.30
N LEU A 86 2.93 -5.73 9.48
CA LEU A 86 3.75 -5.90 10.68
C LEU A 86 4.57 -7.21 10.61
N ALA A 87 4.02 -8.26 10.00
CA ALA A 87 4.68 -9.56 9.88
C ALA A 87 5.86 -9.61 8.89
N VAL A 88 5.93 -8.67 7.93
CA VAL A 88 7.02 -8.59 6.93
C VAL A 88 8.34 -8.05 7.48
N ASP A 89 8.36 -7.56 8.73
CA ASP A 89 9.59 -7.18 9.46
C ASP A 89 10.44 -6.13 8.70
N GLY A 90 9.76 -5.13 8.14
CA GLY A 90 10.41 -4.03 7.41
C GLY A 90 11.18 -3.08 8.33
N ALA A 91 12.12 -2.32 7.76
CA ALA A 91 12.91 -1.37 8.52
C ALA A 91 12.07 -0.20 9.06
N ARG A 92 12.53 0.35 10.18
CA ARG A 92 12.00 1.60 10.73
C ARG A 92 12.08 2.70 9.68
N GLY A 93 10.98 3.45 9.53
CA GLY A 93 10.85 4.50 8.52
C GLY A 93 10.03 4.09 7.30
N SER A 94 9.66 2.82 7.15
CA SER A 94 8.71 2.37 6.14
C SER A 94 7.35 3.08 6.29
N LYS A 95 6.71 3.39 5.16
CA LYS A 95 5.47 4.18 5.11
C LYS A 95 4.41 3.51 4.26
N ILE A 96 3.15 3.77 4.63
CA ILE A 96 1.97 3.39 3.85
C ILE A 96 1.27 4.70 3.49
N LEU A 97 1.07 4.93 2.20
CA LEU A 97 0.31 6.05 1.66
C LEU A 97 -1.01 5.49 1.12
N VAL A 98 -2.12 6.01 1.62
CA VAL A 98 -3.45 5.66 1.13
C VAL A 98 -4.04 6.87 0.43
N THR A 99 -4.49 6.71 -0.80
CA THR A 99 -5.32 7.71 -1.47
C THR A 99 -6.76 7.17 -1.53
N THR A 100 -7.69 8.01 -1.14
CA THR A 100 -9.12 7.69 -1.17
C THR A 100 -9.90 8.95 -1.58
N ARG A 101 -11.03 8.75 -2.25
CA ARG A 101 -12.01 9.82 -2.53
C ARG A 101 -13.12 9.86 -1.49
N ASN A 102 -13.21 8.82 -0.64
CA ASN A 102 -14.21 8.69 0.41
C ASN A 102 -13.61 9.14 1.75
N GLN A 103 -14.25 10.10 2.43
CA GLN A 103 -13.77 10.56 3.73
C GLN A 103 -13.99 9.52 4.83
N GLU A 104 -15.00 8.65 4.72
CA GLU A 104 -15.30 7.62 5.73
C GLU A 104 -14.18 6.58 5.83
N VAL A 105 -13.45 6.35 4.73
CA VAL A 105 -12.24 5.51 4.70
C VAL A 105 -11.10 6.12 5.54
N ILE A 106 -11.02 7.45 5.66
CA ILE A 106 -9.99 8.10 6.48
C ILE A 106 -10.20 7.77 7.96
N ASP A 107 -11.46 7.78 8.41
CA ASP A 107 -11.84 7.46 9.78
C ASP A 107 -11.61 5.97 10.08
N ALA A 108 -11.91 5.08 9.14
CA ALA A 108 -11.69 3.64 9.27
C ALA A 108 -10.20 3.25 9.40
N ILE A 109 -9.30 3.94 8.70
CA ILE A 109 -7.86 3.60 8.66
C ILE A 109 -7.12 4.03 9.94
N ARG A 110 -7.73 4.88 10.79
CA ARG A 110 -7.09 5.50 11.96
C ARG A 110 -5.72 6.10 11.60
N CYS A 111 -5.67 6.79 10.46
CA CYS A 111 -4.43 7.31 9.89
C CYS A 111 -3.87 8.45 10.76
N SER A 112 -2.57 8.42 11.06
CA SER A 112 -1.94 9.45 11.92
C SER A 112 -1.89 10.83 11.27
N VAL A 113 -1.86 10.90 9.93
CA VAL A 113 -1.78 12.15 9.16
C VAL A 113 -2.59 11.98 7.87
N SER A 114 -3.61 12.81 7.68
CA SER A 114 -4.37 12.88 6.44
C SER A 114 -4.09 14.20 5.72
N HIS A 115 -3.94 14.14 4.40
CA HIS A 115 -3.79 15.32 3.55
C HIS A 115 -4.84 15.27 2.45
N ARG A 116 -5.73 16.26 2.41
CA ARG A 116 -6.73 16.37 1.34
C ARG A 116 -6.06 16.95 0.10
N VAL A 117 -5.95 16.13 -0.95
CA VAL A 117 -5.46 16.58 -2.26
C VAL A 117 -6.66 16.89 -3.13
N GLU A 118 -6.94 18.17 -3.35
CA GLU A 118 -7.91 18.56 -4.37
C GLU A 118 -7.29 18.30 -5.74
N LYS A 119 -7.78 17.28 -6.45
CA LYS A 119 -7.47 17.09 -7.87
C LYS A 119 -8.09 18.26 -8.62
N ASN A 120 -7.32 19.33 -8.82
CA ASN A 120 -7.69 20.43 -9.68
C ASN A 120 -7.59 19.95 -11.14
N ILE A 121 -8.61 19.26 -11.61
CA ILE A 121 -8.84 19.02 -13.04
C ILE A 121 -9.20 20.37 -13.66
N ARG A 122 -8.17 21.19 -13.96
CA ARG A 122 -8.29 22.22 -14.99
C ARG A 122 -8.44 21.47 -16.31
N GLY A 123 -9.67 21.43 -16.79
CA GLY A 123 -10.00 20.88 -18.09
C GLY A 123 -9.23 21.55 -19.22
N ARG A 124 -9.00 20.76 -20.26
CA ARG A 124 -9.14 21.18 -21.65
C ARG A 124 -9.43 19.97 -22.52
#